data_AF-A0A1V6K5S0-F1
#
_entry.id   AF-A0A1V6K5S0-F1
#
_cell.length_a   1.000
_cell.length_b   1.000
_cell.length_c   1.000
_cell.angle_alpha   90.00
_cell.angle_beta   90.00
_cell.angle_gamma   90.00
#
_symmetry.space_group_name_H-M   'P 1'
#
loop_
_entity.id
_entity.type
_entity.pdbx_description
1 polymer ?
#
loop_
_entity_poly.entity_id
_entity_poly.type
_entity_poly.pdbx_seq_one_letter_code
_entity_poly.pdbx_strand_id
1 'polypeptide(L)'
;MSDLVSKDRGFAGLILLRLLMASWRVDYRRPPGGRTGRPRGRPVLYCLWHARQLPLMLSHRREGITTLISLHRDGDYVAKVAKLLGFSVVRGSSTRGGAAALKRMASVLRSGTDCAITPDGPRGPAFKAKPGLVLISRLGRRPAVPIAASGCPALVFGSWDSFRLPLPFARMTIVEGRPIPPSPPRMTPEQAALHVEREMARVTGMADFLACTQGRLFERVAGAAGRMLGFAAQAALIGRPGNERLERRGIVPSRSDRPVVLHGSSAGEVNGILPLAGHLASRGLPVHLTCFTPAGREAVSRSGLPGSFLPLDSPVFVERFLESTAPRALVIAETEIWPNLLMGALLRSVPCIAVNARLSESSLRNYRLLAGRRIGRLLSCFCSIQCRTPGDAERFESLGVDPSVIEVTGDTKALRDPGDPPAGWSSRFSGCGPVIVAGSTRPGEERAVALASRKAGLFPVIAPRHLERLGEVADLLRSEGLRTKLWSEGGPASGGDCILLDERGILARLYGCADVAFVGGTIAPFGGHNVMEPLLRGVPVVVGPSHGSFEALVQEGVRIGAVRVADEDGLADAFHAMASCGLDRSIIRSLGASGGREALDRFVAALALAGIVI
;
A
#
# COMPACT_ATOMS: atom_id res chain seq x y z
N MET A 1 -5.22 15.58 60.28
CA MET A 1 -6.13 14.52 59.76
C MET A 1 -6.32 14.56 58.24
N SER A 2 -6.25 15.72 57.56
CA SER A 2 -6.32 15.81 56.09
C SER A 2 -5.16 15.13 55.34
N ASP A 3 -3.94 15.12 55.91
CA ASP A 3 -2.77 14.49 55.28
C ASP A 3 -2.73 12.96 55.38
N LEU A 4 -3.28 12.36 56.45
CA LEU A 4 -3.39 10.90 56.59
C LEU A 4 -4.41 10.33 55.61
N VAL A 5 -5.60 10.96 55.49
CA VAL A 5 -6.65 10.56 54.54
C VAL A 5 -6.18 10.67 53.08
N SER A 6 -5.25 11.59 52.79
CA SER A 6 -4.65 11.70 51.44
C SER A 6 -3.64 10.58 51.13
N LYS A 7 -2.89 10.12 52.14
CA LYS A 7 -1.93 9.00 52.02
C LYS A 7 -2.65 7.66 51.91
N ASP A 8 -3.68 7.43 52.72
CA ASP A 8 -4.43 6.18 52.76
C ASP A 8 -5.21 5.94 51.46
N ARG A 9 -5.80 6.98 50.88
CA ARG A 9 -6.45 6.90 49.55
C ARG A 9 -5.46 6.58 48.43
N GLY A 10 -4.23 7.11 48.51
CA GLY A 10 -3.15 6.81 47.55
C GLY A 10 -2.65 5.37 47.67
N PHE A 11 -2.57 4.84 48.88
CA PHE A 11 -2.13 3.47 49.15
C PHE A 11 -3.19 2.44 48.77
N ALA A 12 -4.46 2.67 49.12
CA ALA A 12 -5.59 1.83 48.71
C ALA A 12 -5.74 1.78 47.18
N GLY A 13 -5.61 2.93 46.51
CA GLY A 13 -5.61 3.00 45.04
C GLY A 13 -4.46 2.21 44.41
N LEU A 14 -3.25 2.27 45.00
CA LEU A 14 -2.11 1.48 44.53
C LEU A 14 -2.32 -0.03 44.69
N ILE A 15 -2.92 -0.46 45.80
CA ILE A 15 -3.29 -1.86 46.02
C ILE A 15 -4.30 -2.31 44.96
N LEU A 16 -5.35 -1.51 44.72
CA LEU A 16 -6.35 -1.81 43.70
C LEU A 16 -5.73 -1.93 42.30
N LEU A 17 -4.82 -1.03 41.94
CA LEU A 17 -4.10 -1.10 40.66
C LEU A 17 -3.20 -2.34 40.56
N ARG A 18 -2.58 -2.77 41.66
CA ARG A 18 -1.78 -4.00 41.71
C ARG A 18 -2.65 -5.25 41.56
N LEU A 19 -3.78 -5.31 42.24
CA LEU A 19 -4.74 -6.41 42.13
C LEU A 19 -5.32 -6.48 40.71
N LEU A 20 -5.68 -5.32 40.15
CA LEU A 20 -6.14 -5.22 38.76
C LEU A 20 -5.09 -5.78 37.80
N MET A 21 -3.83 -5.38 37.93
CA MET A 21 -2.75 -5.88 37.10
C MET A 21 -2.51 -7.39 37.28
N ALA A 22 -2.53 -7.88 38.52
CA ALA A 22 -2.35 -9.31 38.83
C ALA A 22 -3.48 -10.17 38.24
N SER A 23 -4.67 -9.59 38.05
CA SER A 23 -5.79 -10.27 37.41
C SER A 23 -5.63 -10.38 35.89
N TRP A 24 -4.86 -9.50 35.25
CA TRP A 24 -4.74 -9.46 33.80
C TRP A 24 -3.93 -10.62 33.23
N ARG A 25 -4.33 -11.10 32.05
CA ARG A 25 -3.58 -12.10 31.27
C ARG A 25 -2.83 -11.39 30.15
N VAL A 26 -1.54 -11.14 30.35
CA VAL A 26 -0.73 -10.30 29.46
C VAL A 26 0.03 -11.12 28.44
N ASP A 27 -0.17 -10.82 27.16
CA ASP A 27 0.59 -11.31 26.03
C ASP A 27 1.48 -10.18 25.48
N TYR A 28 2.77 -10.46 25.32
CA TYR A 28 3.75 -9.50 24.81
C TYR A 28 4.16 -9.87 23.39
N ARG A 29 3.87 -8.98 22.44
CA ARG A 29 4.31 -9.12 21.05
C ARG A 29 5.46 -8.15 20.80
N ARG A 30 6.62 -8.71 20.47
CA ARG A 30 7.87 -7.97 20.31
C ARG A 30 8.52 -8.39 18.99
N PRO A 31 8.96 -7.45 18.14
CA PRO A 31 9.70 -7.79 16.93
C PRO A 31 11.07 -8.38 17.30
N PRO A 32 11.67 -9.23 16.45
CA PRO A 32 13.08 -9.62 16.57
C PRO A 32 13.96 -8.36 16.58
N GLY A 33 14.77 -8.19 17.63
CA GLY A 33 15.57 -6.96 17.86
C GLY A 33 14.86 -5.83 18.62
N GLY A 34 13.61 -6.04 19.07
CA GLY A 34 12.92 -5.18 20.05
C GLY A 34 13.67 -5.12 21.39
N ARG A 35 13.43 -4.07 22.18
CA ARG A 35 14.50 -3.56 23.06
C ARG A 35 14.49 -4.00 24.52
N THR A 36 13.74 -5.03 24.90
CA THR A 36 13.77 -5.54 26.29
C THR A 36 13.85 -7.05 26.41
N GLY A 37 15.11 -7.51 26.47
CA GLY A 37 15.61 -8.68 27.21
C GLY A 37 16.96 -8.36 27.85
N ARG A 38 17.09 -7.16 28.45
CA ARG A 38 18.35 -6.46 28.82
C ARG A 38 19.44 -7.34 29.48
N PRO A 39 20.74 -6.96 29.34
CA PRO A 39 21.26 -5.90 30.23
C PRO A 39 21.54 -4.50 29.65
N ARG A 40 22.03 -4.30 28.42
CA ARG A 40 22.37 -2.93 27.92
C ARG A 40 22.17 -2.70 26.41
N GLY A 41 20.91 -2.51 25.99
CA GLY A 41 20.61 -1.83 24.73
C GLY A 41 20.72 -0.29 24.89
N ARG A 42 21.17 0.43 23.85
CA ARG A 42 21.25 1.91 23.83
C ARG A 42 19.91 2.53 24.22
N PRO A 43 19.81 3.49 25.18
CA PRO A 43 18.56 4.12 25.69
C PRO A 43 17.56 4.59 24.62
N VAL A 44 16.26 4.59 24.93
CA VAL A 44 15.17 4.89 23.98
C VAL A 44 14.14 5.79 24.62
N LEU A 45 13.44 6.50 23.75
CA LEU A 45 12.25 7.24 24.09
C LEU A 45 11.02 6.42 23.73
N TYR A 46 10.39 5.77 24.70
CA TYR A 46 9.08 5.18 24.52
C TYR A 46 8.05 6.25 24.23
N CYS A 47 7.24 6.04 23.20
CA CYS A 47 6.11 6.90 22.88
C CYS A 47 4.82 6.09 22.81
N LEU A 48 3.81 6.56 23.54
CA LEU A 48 2.55 5.87 23.77
C LEU A 48 1.40 6.88 23.83
N TRP A 49 0.18 6.48 23.50
CA TRP A 49 -0.99 7.36 23.62
C TRP A 49 -1.45 7.50 25.08
N HIS A 50 -1.93 8.69 25.49
CA HIS A 50 -2.48 8.91 26.83
C HIS A 50 -3.56 7.87 27.17
N ALA A 51 -4.43 7.58 26.20
CA ALA A 51 -5.54 6.65 26.33
C ALA A 51 -5.13 5.22 26.72
N ARG A 52 -3.85 4.85 26.48
CA ARG A 52 -3.30 3.49 26.57
C ARG A 52 -2.21 3.33 27.63
N GLN A 53 -1.95 4.37 28.43
CA GLN A 53 -0.77 4.43 29.31
C GLN A 53 -0.82 3.51 30.54
N LEU A 54 -1.99 3.26 31.12
CA LEU A 54 -2.10 2.60 32.42
C LEU A 54 -1.49 1.18 32.43
N PRO A 55 -1.79 0.29 31.47
CA PRO A 55 -1.16 -1.01 31.43
C PRO A 55 0.37 -0.96 31.28
N LEU A 56 0.88 0.04 30.58
CA LEU A 56 2.31 0.23 30.36
C LEU A 56 3.02 0.70 31.64
N MET A 57 2.40 1.63 32.38
CA MET A 57 2.89 2.05 33.70
C MET A 57 2.98 0.88 34.70
N LEU A 58 2.01 -0.03 34.63
CA LEU A 58 1.94 -1.18 35.53
C LEU A 58 2.93 -2.29 35.14
N SER A 59 3.05 -2.53 33.84
CA SER A 59 3.86 -3.62 33.29
C SER A 59 5.36 -3.32 33.20
N HIS A 60 5.75 -2.06 32.99
CA HIS A 60 7.15 -1.59 32.95
C HIS A 60 7.58 -0.89 34.26
N ARG A 61 6.91 -1.23 35.36
CA ARG A 61 7.21 -0.66 36.68
C ARG A 61 8.62 -1.07 37.12
N ARG A 62 9.32 -0.18 37.83
CA ARG A 62 10.66 -0.42 38.40
C ARG A 62 11.76 -0.73 37.36
N GLU A 63 11.56 -0.42 36.09
CA GLU A 63 12.59 -0.57 35.04
C GLU A 63 13.55 0.63 34.95
N GLY A 64 13.41 1.62 35.83
CA GLY A 64 14.24 2.83 35.82
C GLY A 64 13.89 3.81 34.70
N ILE A 65 12.65 3.79 34.20
CA ILE A 65 12.19 4.68 33.13
C ILE A 65 11.87 6.07 33.69
N THR A 66 12.26 7.12 32.97
CA THR A 66 11.92 8.51 33.28
C THR A 66 10.77 9.00 32.41
N THR A 67 9.68 9.46 33.00
CA THR A 67 8.50 9.96 32.27
C THR A 67 8.33 11.48 32.39
N LEU A 68 7.80 12.10 31.34
CA LEU A 68 7.42 13.52 31.33
C LEU A 68 5.97 13.68 31.79
N ILE A 69 5.73 14.41 32.90
CA ILE A 69 4.38 14.63 33.43
C ILE A 69 4.10 16.14 33.58
N SER A 70 2.88 16.54 33.20
CA SER A 70 2.39 17.92 33.20
C SER A 70 2.41 18.59 34.59
N LEU A 71 2.72 19.89 34.64
CA LEU A 71 2.73 20.75 35.84
C LEU A 71 1.34 21.11 36.41
N HIS A 72 0.26 20.51 35.91
CA HIS A 72 -1.11 20.76 36.40
C HIS A 72 -1.45 19.89 37.62
N ARG A 73 -2.53 20.23 38.32
CA ARG A 73 -3.00 19.55 39.54
C ARG A 73 -3.18 18.04 39.36
N ASP A 74 -3.81 17.60 38.28
CA ASP A 74 -3.97 16.17 37.95
C ASP A 74 -2.61 15.50 37.71
N GLY A 75 -1.68 16.25 37.10
CA GLY A 75 -0.31 15.82 36.88
C GLY A 75 0.48 15.62 38.17
N ASP A 76 0.15 16.31 39.27
CA ASP A 76 0.79 16.06 40.58
C ASP A 76 0.37 14.70 41.15
N TYR A 77 -0.90 14.35 41.00
CA TYR A 77 -1.41 13.04 41.41
C TYR A 77 -0.74 11.92 40.58
N VAL A 78 -0.73 12.06 39.25
CA VAL A 78 -0.08 11.08 38.36
C VAL A 78 1.42 10.97 38.65
N ALA A 79 2.11 12.08 38.96
CA ALA A 79 3.52 12.05 39.33
C ALA A 79 3.79 11.32 40.65
N LYS A 80 2.91 11.47 41.65
CA LYS A 80 3.01 10.71 42.91
C LYS A 80 2.85 9.21 42.64
N VAL A 81 1.82 8.82 41.88
CA VAL A 81 1.57 7.40 41.53
C VAL A 81 2.73 6.82 40.70
N ALA A 82 3.23 7.56 39.71
CA ALA A 82 4.36 7.12 38.88
C ALA A 82 5.63 6.85 39.71
N LYS A 83 5.95 7.74 40.67
CA LYS A 83 7.07 7.54 41.61
C LYS A 83 6.88 6.29 42.47
N LEU A 84 5.67 6.05 42.99
CA LEU A 84 5.35 4.84 43.76
C LEU A 84 5.47 3.55 42.93
N LEU A 85 5.27 3.64 41.61
CA LEU A 85 5.49 2.55 40.67
C LEU A 85 6.96 2.41 40.22
N GLY A 86 7.87 3.26 40.71
CA GLY A 86 9.30 3.18 40.43
C GLY A 86 9.76 3.94 39.18
N PHE A 87 8.96 4.88 38.68
CA PHE A 87 9.37 5.79 37.60
C PHE A 87 10.05 7.04 38.15
N SER A 88 11.05 7.53 37.42
CA SER A 88 11.55 8.88 37.59
C SER A 88 10.65 9.85 36.82
N VAL A 89 10.51 11.09 37.30
CA VAL A 89 9.57 12.06 36.71
C VAL A 89 10.29 13.36 36.40
N VAL A 90 10.23 13.80 35.14
CA VAL A 90 10.52 15.17 34.73
C VAL A 90 9.20 15.93 34.65
N ARG A 91 9.15 17.13 35.21
CA ARG A 91 7.96 17.99 35.19
C ARG A 91 8.05 19.01 34.05
N GLY A 92 6.95 19.16 33.29
CA GLY A 92 6.81 20.20 32.27
C GLY A 92 5.54 20.09 31.42
N SER A 93 5.11 21.19 30.80
CA SER A 93 3.96 21.25 29.89
C SER A 93 4.21 22.21 28.72
N SER A 94 3.43 22.12 27.64
CA SER A 94 3.59 23.00 26.46
C SER A 94 3.51 24.50 26.77
N THR A 95 2.81 24.90 27.84
CA THR A 95 2.66 26.32 28.24
C THR A 95 3.53 26.73 29.43
N ARG A 96 4.04 25.77 30.22
CA ARG A 96 4.84 26.04 31.42
C ARG A 96 6.02 25.07 31.47
N GLY A 97 7.23 25.62 31.38
CA GLY A 97 8.48 24.86 31.52
C GLY A 97 8.74 23.81 30.44
N GLY A 98 8.01 23.84 29.31
CA GLY A 98 8.09 22.84 28.25
C GLY A 98 9.49 22.70 27.65
N ALA A 99 10.11 23.81 27.24
CA ALA A 99 11.46 23.81 26.68
C ALA A 99 12.51 23.25 27.66
N ALA A 100 12.44 23.66 28.93
CA ALA A 100 13.33 23.15 29.97
C ALA A 100 13.10 21.65 30.23
N ALA A 101 11.85 21.19 30.21
CA ALA A 101 11.51 19.79 30.39
C ALA A 101 11.96 18.91 29.20
N LEU A 102 11.81 19.39 27.97
CA LEU A 102 12.34 18.72 26.77
C LEU A 102 13.87 18.56 26.86
N LYS A 103 14.59 19.64 27.21
CA LYS A 103 16.06 19.60 27.41
C LYS A 103 16.46 18.62 28.50
N ARG A 104 15.75 18.61 29.64
CA ARG A 104 15.98 17.64 30.73
C ARG A 104 15.74 16.20 30.29
N MET A 105 14.61 15.92 29.62
CA MET A 105 14.31 14.60 29.07
C MET A 105 15.39 14.13 28.10
N ALA A 106 15.83 15.01 27.19
CA ALA A 106 16.90 14.70 26.25
C ALA A 106 18.24 14.41 26.96
N SER A 107 18.55 15.15 28.03
CA SER A 107 19.75 14.92 28.84
C SER A 107 19.71 13.56 29.54
N VAL A 108 18.58 13.22 30.16
CA VAL A 108 18.37 11.92 30.84
C VAL A 108 18.46 10.76 29.84
N LEU A 109 17.86 10.94 28.66
CA LEU A 109 17.91 9.95 27.59
C LEU A 109 19.34 9.74 27.06
N ARG A 110 20.13 10.82 26.98
CA ARG A 110 21.53 10.78 26.57
C ARG A 110 22.40 10.09 27.62
N SER A 111 22.12 10.30 28.91
CA SER A 111 22.91 9.81 30.04
C SER A 111 22.79 8.30 30.31
N GLY A 112 21.92 7.58 29.60
CA GLY A 112 21.81 6.12 29.78
C GLY A 112 20.44 5.63 30.24
N THR A 113 19.46 6.53 30.44
CA THR A 113 18.18 6.18 31.04
C THR A 113 17.09 6.16 29.98
N ASP A 114 16.21 5.15 30.02
CA ASP A 114 15.05 5.12 29.13
C ASP A 114 14.06 6.21 29.53
N CYS A 115 13.45 6.82 28.52
CA CYS A 115 12.45 7.85 28.70
C CYS A 115 11.10 7.40 28.15
N ALA A 116 10.01 7.93 28.70
CA ALA A 116 8.66 7.75 28.17
C ALA A 116 7.95 9.10 28.01
N ILE A 117 7.17 9.24 26.94
CA ILE A 117 6.34 10.41 26.68
C ILE A 117 5.02 10.01 26.04
N THR A 118 3.98 10.77 26.38
CA THR A 118 2.65 10.71 25.75
C THR A 118 2.45 11.95 24.86
N PRO A 119 2.70 11.83 23.54
CA PRO A 119 2.93 12.98 22.67
C PRO A 119 1.65 13.73 22.25
N ASP A 120 0.47 13.15 22.47
CA ASP A 120 -0.84 13.78 22.31
C ASP A 120 -1.11 14.85 23.38
N GLY A 121 -0.62 14.67 24.60
CA GLY A 121 -0.73 15.66 25.67
C GLY A 121 -2.15 15.93 26.17
N PRO A 122 -2.35 16.38 27.43
CA PRO A 122 -3.68 16.51 28.05
C PRO A 122 -4.64 17.53 27.43
N ARG A 123 -4.19 18.33 26.45
CA ARG A 123 -5.01 19.32 25.73
C ARG A 123 -5.48 18.82 24.37
N GLY A 124 -5.12 17.58 24.03
CA GLY A 124 -5.38 17.01 22.73
C GLY A 124 -4.70 17.75 21.57
N PRO A 125 -5.15 17.47 20.34
CA PRO A 125 -6.12 16.41 20.01
C PRO A 125 -5.57 15.01 20.35
N ALA A 126 -6.48 14.09 20.72
CA ALA A 126 -6.12 12.69 20.98
C ALA A 126 -5.51 12.03 19.74
N PHE A 127 -4.60 11.08 19.96
CA PHE A 127 -3.95 10.32 18.89
C PHE A 127 -3.20 11.18 17.85
N LYS A 128 -2.76 12.39 18.22
CA LYS A 128 -1.87 13.22 17.40
C LYS A 128 -0.52 13.45 18.06
N ALA A 129 0.58 13.10 17.41
CA ALA A 129 1.91 13.25 17.98
C ALA A 129 2.40 14.71 17.87
N LYS A 130 2.84 15.29 18.99
CA LYS A 130 3.44 16.63 19.01
C LYS A 130 4.94 16.61 18.68
N PRO A 131 5.50 17.67 18.08
CA PRO A 131 6.92 17.79 17.75
C PRO A 131 7.89 17.56 18.91
N GLY A 132 7.47 17.80 20.15
CA GLY A 132 8.30 17.62 21.35
C GLY A 132 8.90 16.21 21.48
N LEU A 133 8.17 15.18 21.05
CA LEU A 133 8.67 13.79 20.96
C LEU A 133 9.94 13.69 20.11
N VAL A 134 9.88 14.25 18.90
CA VAL A 134 10.97 14.23 17.93
C VAL A 134 12.16 15.03 18.46
N LEU A 135 11.90 16.19 19.08
CA LEU A 135 12.95 17.03 19.66
C LEU A 135 13.71 16.30 20.78
N ILE A 136 13.03 15.57 21.66
CA ILE A 136 13.69 14.75 22.70
C ILE A 136 14.55 13.66 22.04
N SER A 137 14.02 12.95 21.03
CA SER A 137 14.77 11.90 20.32
C SER A 137 16.03 12.44 19.62
N ARG A 138 15.90 13.56 18.88
CA ARG A 138 17.02 14.26 18.21
C ARG A 138 18.08 14.74 19.20
N LEU A 139 17.68 15.50 20.22
CA LEU A 139 18.61 16.04 21.22
C LEU A 139 19.23 14.90 22.05
N GLY A 140 18.45 13.89 22.40
CA GLY A 140 18.93 12.72 23.14
C GLY A 140 19.85 11.81 22.32
N ARG A 141 19.82 11.93 20.98
CA ARG A 141 20.50 11.05 20.02
C ARG A 141 20.14 9.58 20.22
N ARG A 142 18.86 9.32 20.52
CA ARG A 142 18.32 7.99 20.79
C ARG A 142 17.02 7.76 20.01
N PRO A 143 16.73 6.51 19.58
CA PRO A 143 15.53 6.22 18.84
C PRO A 143 14.26 6.41 19.68
N ALA A 144 13.17 6.78 19.00
CA ALA A 144 11.82 6.68 19.55
C ALA A 144 11.28 5.26 19.32
N VAL A 145 10.61 4.69 20.32
CA VAL A 145 10.00 3.35 20.23
C VAL A 145 8.52 3.47 20.52
N PRO A 146 7.66 3.40 19.49
CA PRO A 146 6.23 3.30 19.67
C PRO A 146 5.85 2.05 20.47
N ILE A 147 5.03 2.21 21.50
CA ILE A 147 4.53 1.09 22.31
C ILE A 147 3.05 1.31 22.62
N ALA A 148 2.27 0.25 22.49
CA ALA A 148 0.82 0.29 22.72
C ALA A 148 0.37 -0.90 23.56
N ALA A 149 -0.64 -0.66 24.40
CA ALA A 149 -1.32 -1.71 25.15
C ALA A 149 -2.83 -1.64 24.92
N SER A 150 -3.45 -2.81 24.77
CA SER A 150 -4.90 -2.92 24.71
C SER A 150 -5.40 -4.11 25.50
N GLY A 151 -6.64 -4.01 25.98
CA GLY A 151 -7.29 -4.99 26.84
C GLY A 151 -8.73 -5.22 26.46
N CYS A 152 -9.19 -6.46 26.63
CA CYS A 152 -10.59 -6.85 26.46
C CYS A 152 -11.03 -7.85 27.54
N PRO A 153 -12.18 -7.64 28.23
CA PRO A 153 -13.05 -6.47 28.13
C PRO A 153 -12.41 -5.21 28.75
N ALA A 154 -12.88 -4.04 28.33
CA ALA A 154 -12.40 -2.75 28.85
C ALA A 154 -13.53 -1.71 28.86
N LEU A 155 -13.51 -0.82 29.84
CA LEU A 155 -14.31 0.40 29.86
C LEU A 155 -13.59 1.49 29.07
N VAL A 156 -14.33 2.23 28.24
CA VAL A 156 -13.84 3.40 27.53
C VAL A 156 -14.57 4.61 28.10
N PHE A 157 -13.83 5.58 28.61
CA PHE A 157 -14.40 6.81 29.17
C PHE A 157 -14.65 7.82 28.06
N GLY A 158 -15.69 8.66 28.19
CA GLY A 158 -15.96 9.78 27.30
C GLY A 158 -15.02 10.98 27.50
N SER A 159 -13.78 10.74 27.94
CA SER A 159 -12.75 11.76 28.09
C SER A 159 -12.19 12.20 26.74
N TRP A 160 -11.50 13.34 26.69
CA TRP A 160 -10.91 13.90 25.46
C TRP A 160 -10.00 12.90 24.71
N ASP A 161 -9.36 11.97 25.43
CA ASP A 161 -8.48 10.93 24.91
C ASP A 161 -9.15 9.57 24.71
N SER A 162 -10.43 9.42 25.09
CA SER A 162 -11.12 8.12 25.12
C SER A 162 -10.36 7.08 25.96
N PHE A 163 -9.99 7.46 27.19
CA PHE A 163 -9.18 6.64 28.08
C PHE A 163 -9.74 5.22 28.21
N ARG A 164 -8.86 4.22 28.14
CA ARG A 164 -9.26 2.82 28.21
C ARG A 164 -8.76 2.17 29.50
N LEU A 165 -9.71 1.68 30.30
CA LEU A 165 -9.44 0.89 31.50
C LEU A 165 -9.80 -0.57 31.25
N PRO A 166 -8.81 -1.46 31.07
CA PRO A 166 -9.06 -2.90 31.05
C PRO A 166 -9.65 -3.36 32.38
N LEU A 167 -10.70 -4.17 32.31
CA LEU A 167 -11.39 -4.69 33.49
C LEU A 167 -10.58 -5.80 34.17
N PRO A 168 -10.91 -6.20 35.41
CA PRO A 168 -10.31 -7.38 36.03
C PRO A 168 -10.43 -8.61 35.12
N PHE A 169 -9.38 -9.44 35.11
CA PHE A 169 -9.27 -10.62 34.24
C PHE A 169 -9.25 -10.34 32.74
N ALA A 170 -9.15 -9.06 32.34
CA ALA A 170 -8.97 -8.69 30.95
C ALA A 170 -7.71 -9.35 30.40
N ARG A 171 -7.83 -9.76 29.13
CA ARG A 171 -6.69 -10.23 28.37
C ARG A 171 -6.04 -9.02 27.71
N MET A 172 -4.77 -8.85 27.99
CA MET A 172 -3.96 -7.71 27.56
C MET A 172 -3.03 -8.13 26.44
N THR A 173 -2.91 -7.31 25.41
CA THR A 173 -1.83 -7.43 24.43
C THR A 173 -1.00 -6.15 24.49
N ILE A 174 0.30 -6.30 24.72
CA ILE A 174 1.28 -5.22 24.64
C ILE A 174 2.12 -5.44 23.40
N VAL A 175 2.22 -4.40 22.58
CA VAL A 175 2.92 -4.43 21.31
C VAL A 175 3.98 -3.34 21.30
N GLU A 176 5.21 -3.73 20.99
CA GLU A 176 6.34 -2.83 20.74
C GLU A 176 6.53 -2.67 19.22
N GLY A 177 6.63 -1.42 18.75
CA GLY A 177 6.94 -1.07 17.37
C GLY A 177 8.44 -1.07 17.09
N ARG A 178 8.81 -0.68 15.87
CA ARG A 178 10.22 -0.55 15.49
C ARG A 178 10.86 0.66 16.16
N PRO A 179 12.16 0.59 16.54
CA PRO A 179 12.92 1.78 16.88
C PRO A 179 13.04 2.72 15.67
N ILE A 180 12.45 3.91 15.78
CA ILE A 180 12.55 4.98 14.80
C ILE A 180 13.79 5.80 15.14
N PRO A 181 14.83 5.84 14.29
CA PRO A 181 16.04 6.61 14.55
C PRO A 181 15.72 8.11 14.63
N PRO A 182 16.57 8.90 15.33
CA PRO A 182 16.45 10.35 15.31
C PRO A 182 16.40 10.89 13.87
N SER A 183 15.35 11.65 13.56
CA SER A 183 15.16 12.17 12.20
C SER A 183 16.26 13.19 11.83
N PRO A 184 16.63 13.26 10.53
CA PRO A 184 17.73 14.11 10.07
C PRO A 184 17.37 15.59 10.20
N PRO A 185 18.37 16.50 10.28
CA PRO A 185 18.14 17.95 10.44
C PRO A 185 17.26 18.57 9.35
N ARG A 186 17.33 18.03 8.12
CA ARG A 186 16.54 18.49 6.96
C ARG A 186 15.03 18.27 7.07
N MET A 187 14.59 17.36 7.94
CA MET A 187 13.17 17.07 8.13
C MET A 187 12.62 17.98 9.23
N THR A 188 11.46 18.62 9.03
CA THR A 188 10.88 19.45 10.09
C THR A 188 10.43 18.56 11.27
N PRO A 189 10.44 19.07 12.52
CA PRO A 189 9.92 18.33 13.67
C PRO A 189 8.48 17.85 13.48
N GLU A 190 7.66 18.60 12.76
CA GLU A 190 6.26 18.30 12.46
C GLU A 190 6.14 17.11 11.49
N GLN A 191 6.90 17.11 10.40
CA GLN A 191 6.96 15.99 9.44
C GLN A 191 7.44 14.70 10.12
N ALA A 192 8.47 14.82 10.95
CA ALA A 192 8.99 13.70 11.71
C ALA A 192 7.98 13.19 12.75
N ALA A 193 7.18 14.08 13.35
CA ALA A 193 6.16 13.68 14.33
C ALA A 193 5.05 12.90 13.66
N LEU A 194 4.62 13.29 12.45
CA LEU A 194 3.64 12.56 11.65
C LEU A 194 4.12 11.15 11.30
N HIS A 195 5.41 10.99 10.99
CA HIS A 195 5.99 9.67 10.76
C HIS A 195 5.91 8.77 12.01
N VAL A 196 6.22 9.31 13.20
CA VAL A 196 6.10 8.57 14.46
C VAL A 196 4.63 8.30 14.82
N GLU A 197 3.73 9.24 14.55
CA GLU A 197 2.28 9.09 14.74
C GLU A 197 1.73 7.90 13.95
N ARG A 198 2.09 7.77 12.66
CA ARG A 198 1.67 6.66 11.81
C ARG A 198 2.11 5.31 12.37
N GLU A 199 3.35 5.20 12.83
CA GLU A 199 3.82 3.98 13.48
C GLU A 199 3.07 3.73 14.79
N MET A 200 2.87 4.75 15.64
CA MET A 200 2.08 4.63 16.88
C MET A 200 0.64 4.17 16.61
N ALA A 201 0.00 4.65 15.54
CA ALA A 201 -1.32 4.22 15.11
C ALA A 201 -1.30 2.74 14.71
N ARG A 202 -0.31 2.30 13.92
CA ARG A 202 -0.10 0.89 13.56
C ARG A 202 0.04 -0.01 14.79
N VAL A 203 0.93 0.34 15.73
CA VAL A 203 1.17 -0.47 16.94
C VAL A 203 -0.10 -0.56 17.81
N THR A 204 -0.88 0.52 17.85
CA THR A 204 -2.15 0.58 18.58
C THR A 204 -3.23 -0.27 17.92
N GLY A 205 -3.38 -0.18 16.60
CA GLY A 205 -4.30 -1.01 15.82
C GLY A 205 -4.03 -2.50 16.00
N MET A 206 -2.75 -2.88 16.00
CA MET A 206 -2.30 -4.24 16.27
C MET A 206 -2.64 -4.71 17.69
N ALA A 207 -2.36 -3.90 18.71
CA ALA A 207 -2.71 -4.23 20.10
C ALA A 207 -4.24 -4.41 20.25
N ASP A 208 -5.03 -3.52 19.64
CA ASP A 208 -6.49 -3.60 19.63
C ASP A 208 -7.03 -4.83 18.90
N PHE A 209 -6.40 -5.23 17.79
CA PHE A 209 -6.78 -6.43 17.05
C PHE A 209 -6.55 -7.69 17.90
N LEU A 210 -5.33 -7.86 18.42
CA LEU A 210 -4.92 -9.06 19.14
C LEU A 210 -5.58 -9.18 20.53
N ALA A 211 -5.92 -8.05 21.17
CA ALA A 211 -6.65 -8.06 22.43
C ALA A 211 -8.11 -8.53 22.27
N CYS A 212 -8.75 -8.29 21.13
CA CYS A 212 -10.15 -8.66 20.89
C CYS A 212 -10.35 -10.17 20.67
N THR A 213 -11.51 -10.70 21.10
CA THR A 213 -11.89 -12.12 20.94
C THR A 213 -11.90 -12.55 19.48
N GLN A 214 -12.33 -11.69 18.57
CA GLN A 214 -12.30 -11.95 17.12
C GLN A 214 -10.89 -11.97 16.52
N GLY A 215 -9.94 -11.16 17.00
CA GLY A 215 -8.55 -11.21 16.49
C GLY A 215 -7.85 -12.49 16.91
N ARG A 216 -8.16 -13.02 18.10
CA ARG A 216 -7.72 -14.36 18.54
C ARG A 216 -8.49 -15.50 17.90
N LEU A 217 -9.79 -15.35 17.68
CA LEU A 217 -10.55 -16.31 16.89
C LEU A 217 -9.98 -16.35 15.49
N PHE A 218 -9.63 -15.21 14.89
CA PHE A 218 -8.95 -15.13 13.61
C PHE A 218 -7.54 -15.72 13.67
N GLU A 219 -6.71 -15.45 14.69
CA GLU A 219 -5.39 -16.10 14.85
C GLU A 219 -5.53 -17.63 15.01
N ARG A 220 -6.53 -18.08 15.78
CA ARG A 220 -6.84 -19.50 16.00
C ARG A 220 -7.48 -20.17 14.80
N VAL A 221 -8.36 -19.48 14.08
CA VAL A 221 -9.04 -19.96 12.86
C VAL A 221 -8.08 -19.89 11.70
N ALA A 222 -7.30 -18.83 11.50
CA ALA A 222 -6.21 -18.80 10.52
C ALA A 222 -5.14 -19.87 10.84
N GLY A 223 -4.86 -20.13 12.12
CA GLY A 223 -3.99 -21.23 12.53
C GLY A 223 -4.61 -22.63 12.34
N ALA A 224 -5.90 -22.81 12.64
CA ALA A 224 -6.62 -24.09 12.52
C ALA A 224 -7.04 -24.39 11.08
N ALA A 225 -7.58 -23.41 10.38
CA ALA A 225 -7.73 -23.40 8.93
C ALA A 225 -6.36 -23.57 8.28
N GLY A 226 -5.27 -22.93 8.73
CA GLY A 226 -3.92 -23.19 8.22
C GLY A 226 -3.43 -24.64 8.41
N ARG A 227 -3.98 -25.38 9.39
CA ARG A 227 -3.74 -26.83 9.56
C ARG A 227 -4.66 -27.70 8.68
N MET A 228 -5.95 -27.35 8.55
CA MET A 228 -6.91 -28.04 7.66
C MET A 228 -6.67 -27.73 6.17
N LEU A 229 -6.60 -26.44 5.81
CA LEU A 229 -6.04 -25.94 4.56
C LEU A 229 -4.60 -26.39 4.39
N GLY A 230 -3.85 -26.76 5.43
CA GLY A 230 -2.53 -27.38 5.27
C GLY A 230 -2.60 -28.70 4.52
N PHE A 231 -3.66 -29.49 4.72
CA PHE A 231 -3.91 -30.72 3.98
C PHE A 231 -4.41 -30.42 2.56
N ALA A 232 -5.33 -29.47 2.39
CA ALA A 232 -5.78 -29.02 1.06
C ALA A 232 -4.68 -28.31 0.25
N ALA A 233 -3.80 -27.58 0.93
CA ALA A 233 -2.60 -26.92 0.40
C ALA A 233 -1.60 -27.97 -0.05
N GLN A 234 -1.30 -28.98 0.79
CA GLN A 234 -0.48 -30.11 0.39
C GLN A 234 -1.10 -30.91 -0.76
N ALA A 235 -2.42 -31.09 -0.76
CA ALA A 235 -3.15 -31.72 -1.86
C ALA A 235 -3.05 -30.87 -3.15
N ALA A 236 -3.14 -29.54 -3.06
CA ALA A 236 -2.95 -28.62 -4.19
C ALA A 236 -1.50 -28.62 -4.73
N LEU A 237 -0.54 -29.16 -3.97
CA LEU A 237 0.83 -29.42 -4.42
C LEU A 237 0.99 -30.78 -5.12
N ILE A 238 0.01 -31.68 -5.04
CA ILE A 238 0.03 -32.96 -5.76
C ILE A 238 0.04 -32.65 -7.27
N GLY A 239 0.94 -33.28 -8.02
CA GLY A 239 1.12 -33.04 -9.45
C GLY A 239 1.92 -31.78 -9.83
N ARG A 240 2.34 -30.94 -8.86
CA ARG A 240 3.20 -29.78 -9.13
C ARG A 240 4.70 -30.16 -9.24
N PRO A 241 5.50 -29.45 -10.06
CA PRO A 241 6.94 -29.64 -10.15
C PRO A 241 7.67 -29.52 -8.79
N GLY A 242 8.78 -30.23 -8.62
CA GLY A 242 9.51 -30.31 -7.35
C GLY A 242 9.91 -28.94 -6.77
N ASN A 243 10.42 -28.05 -7.61
CA ASN A 243 10.81 -26.69 -7.23
C ASN A 243 9.61 -25.84 -6.78
N GLU A 244 8.50 -25.86 -7.53
CA GLU A 244 7.26 -25.16 -7.15
C GLU A 244 6.73 -25.64 -5.80
N ARG A 245 6.78 -26.95 -5.54
CA ARG A 245 6.36 -27.52 -4.25
C ARG A 245 7.20 -27.04 -3.08
N LEU A 246 8.51 -26.91 -3.26
CA LEU A 246 9.40 -26.40 -2.21
C LEU A 246 9.14 -24.92 -1.92
N GLU A 247 9.09 -24.10 -2.97
CA GLU A 247 8.84 -22.66 -2.85
C GLU A 247 7.48 -22.39 -2.18
N ARG A 248 6.42 -23.11 -2.56
CA ARG A 248 5.08 -23.01 -1.94
C ARG A 248 5.01 -23.46 -0.48
N ARG A 249 5.98 -24.25 -0.02
CA ARG A 249 6.15 -24.62 1.41
C ARG A 249 7.01 -23.60 2.18
N GLY A 250 7.36 -22.49 1.54
CA GLY A 250 8.24 -21.45 2.08
C GLY A 250 9.72 -21.82 2.05
N ILE A 251 10.11 -22.88 1.34
CA ILE A 251 11.51 -23.29 1.20
C ILE A 251 12.07 -22.58 -0.03
N VAL A 252 12.69 -21.43 0.22
CA VAL A 252 13.34 -20.59 -0.81
C VAL A 252 14.80 -20.35 -0.40
N PRO A 253 15.70 -20.01 -1.35
CA PRO A 253 17.09 -19.67 -1.01
C PRO A 253 17.15 -18.57 0.05
N SER A 254 18.01 -18.74 1.06
CA SER A 254 18.20 -17.73 2.11
C SER A 254 18.84 -16.46 1.53
N ARG A 255 18.34 -15.29 1.94
CA ARG A 255 18.71 -13.98 1.42
C ARG A 255 19.29 -13.11 2.55
N SER A 256 20.61 -13.13 2.70
CA SER A 256 21.32 -12.31 3.70
C SER A 256 21.29 -10.81 3.40
N ASP A 257 21.02 -10.43 2.16
CA ASP A 257 20.91 -9.05 1.69
C ASP A 257 19.54 -8.40 1.97
N ARG A 258 18.60 -9.14 2.56
CA ARG A 258 17.29 -8.66 3.04
C ARG A 258 16.54 -7.85 1.98
N PRO A 259 16.00 -8.48 0.92
CA PRO A 259 15.34 -7.77 -0.17
C PRO A 259 14.07 -7.03 0.25
N VAL A 260 13.66 -6.08 -0.60
CA VAL A 260 12.24 -5.70 -0.71
C VAL A 260 11.54 -6.84 -1.45
N VAL A 261 10.56 -7.47 -0.81
CA VAL A 261 9.76 -8.54 -1.44
C VAL A 261 8.56 -7.90 -2.11
N LEU A 262 8.41 -8.09 -3.43
CA LEU A 262 7.27 -7.59 -4.20
C LEU A 262 6.41 -8.76 -4.68
N HIS A 263 5.11 -8.72 -4.41
CA HIS A 263 4.16 -9.78 -4.73
C HIS A 263 3.15 -9.32 -5.78
N GLY A 264 3.00 -10.13 -6.84
CA GLY A 264 1.88 -10.08 -7.77
C GLY A 264 1.41 -11.49 -8.08
N SER A 265 0.14 -11.82 -7.84
CA SER A 265 -0.38 -13.19 -7.94
C SER A 265 -0.32 -13.73 -9.38
N SER A 266 -0.65 -12.88 -10.34
CA SER A 266 -0.80 -13.19 -11.77
C SER A 266 0.32 -12.59 -12.62
N ALA A 267 0.44 -13.03 -13.88
CA ALA A 267 1.36 -12.40 -14.84
C ALA A 267 1.07 -10.89 -15.01
N GLY A 268 -0.21 -10.50 -15.00
CA GLY A 268 -0.62 -9.10 -15.11
C GLY A 268 -0.15 -8.27 -13.92
N GLU A 269 -0.27 -8.79 -12.70
CA GLU A 269 0.18 -8.12 -11.49
C GLU A 269 1.70 -8.07 -11.38
N VAL A 270 2.40 -9.17 -11.66
CA VAL A 270 3.88 -9.19 -11.73
C VAL A 270 4.35 -8.11 -12.70
N ASN A 271 3.78 -8.05 -13.91
CA ASN A 271 4.12 -7.02 -14.88
C ASN A 271 3.85 -5.60 -14.37
N GLY A 272 2.86 -5.39 -13.49
CA GLY A 272 2.59 -4.10 -12.87
C GLY A 272 3.64 -3.67 -11.86
N ILE A 273 4.23 -4.62 -11.11
CA ILE A 273 5.27 -4.31 -10.11
C ILE A 273 6.69 -4.32 -10.67
N LEU A 274 6.91 -4.83 -11.88
CA LEU A 274 8.24 -4.85 -12.51
C LEU A 274 8.89 -3.47 -12.63
N PRO A 275 8.20 -2.38 -13.02
CA PRO A 275 8.82 -1.05 -13.05
C PRO A 275 9.33 -0.59 -11.68
N LEU A 276 8.56 -0.89 -10.61
CA LEU A 276 8.98 -0.59 -9.23
C LEU A 276 10.21 -1.41 -8.84
N ALA A 277 10.19 -2.73 -9.12
CA ALA A 277 11.30 -3.62 -8.83
C ALA A 277 12.58 -3.23 -9.58
N GLY A 278 12.45 -2.88 -10.86
CA GLY A 278 13.55 -2.40 -11.69
C GLY A 278 14.13 -1.08 -11.18
N HIS A 279 13.28 -0.14 -10.75
CA HIS A 279 13.72 1.10 -10.12
C HIS A 279 14.54 0.84 -8.86
N LEU A 280 14.06 -0.03 -7.96
CA LEU A 280 14.80 -0.40 -6.74
C LEU A 280 16.14 -1.08 -7.07
N ALA A 281 16.14 -2.04 -8.00
CA ALA A 281 17.34 -2.75 -8.41
C ALA A 281 18.38 -1.81 -9.02
N SER A 282 17.96 -0.84 -9.85
CA SER A 282 18.83 0.17 -10.46
C SER A 282 19.53 1.08 -9.43
N ARG A 283 18.95 1.19 -8.22
CA ARG A 283 19.48 1.95 -7.09
C ARG A 283 20.26 1.07 -6.10
N GLY A 284 20.52 -0.19 -6.45
CA GLY A 284 21.29 -1.12 -5.62
C GLY A 284 20.51 -1.71 -4.45
N LEU A 285 19.18 -1.53 -4.38
CA LEU A 285 18.37 -2.20 -3.37
C LEU A 285 18.04 -3.63 -3.83
N PRO A 286 18.35 -4.66 -3.01
CA PRO A 286 17.98 -6.03 -3.35
C PRO A 286 16.46 -6.19 -3.43
N VAL A 287 16.01 -6.90 -4.46
CA VAL A 287 14.58 -7.21 -4.67
C VAL A 287 14.36 -8.72 -4.74
N HIS A 288 13.15 -9.15 -4.41
CA HIS A 288 12.69 -10.53 -4.59
C HIS A 288 11.24 -10.53 -5.05
N LEU A 289 10.99 -10.99 -6.26
CA LEU A 289 9.64 -11.09 -6.81
C LEU A 289 8.96 -12.36 -6.33
N THR A 290 7.67 -12.28 -6.02
CA THR A 290 6.83 -13.46 -5.76
C THR A 290 5.59 -13.48 -6.62
N CYS A 291 5.18 -14.68 -7.02
CA CYS A 291 3.98 -14.90 -7.80
C CYS A 291 3.16 -16.09 -7.30
N PHE A 292 1.89 -16.20 -7.71
CA PHE A 292 1.05 -17.34 -7.35
C PHE A 292 0.75 -18.25 -8.54
N THR A 293 0.62 -17.71 -9.75
CA THR A 293 0.27 -18.48 -10.96
C THR A 293 1.50 -18.91 -11.76
N PRO A 294 1.43 -20.02 -12.54
CA PRO A 294 2.50 -20.40 -13.46
C PRO A 294 2.87 -19.31 -14.48
N ALA A 295 1.87 -18.61 -15.03
CA ALA A 295 2.11 -17.47 -15.92
C ALA A 295 2.84 -16.32 -15.20
N GLY A 296 2.53 -16.09 -13.92
CA GLY A 296 3.28 -15.16 -13.08
C GLY A 296 4.74 -15.59 -12.90
N ARG A 297 5.00 -16.89 -12.72
CA ARG A 297 6.36 -17.43 -12.61
C ARG A 297 7.18 -17.25 -13.88
N GLU A 298 6.55 -17.41 -15.03
CA GLU A 298 7.17 -17.11 -16.31
C GLU A 298 7.53 -15.61 -16.42
N ALA A 299 6.61 -14.71 -16.04
CA ALA A 299 6.86 -13.27 -16.02
C ALA A 299 8.03 -12.90 -15.08
N VAL A 300 8.11 -13.51 -13.89
CA VAL A 300 9.24 -13.35 -12.97
C VAL A 300 10.55 -13.82 -13.63
N SER A 301 10.55 -14.99 -14.27
CA SER A 301 11.75 -15.56 -14.90
C SER A 301 12.26 -14.67 -16.05
N ARG A 302 11.35 -14.16 -16.89
CA ARG A 302 11.66 -13.24 -18.00
C ARG A 302 12.22 -11.89 -17.54
N SER A 303 11.95 -11.48 -16.30
CA SER A 303 12.45 -10.21 -15.76
C SER A 303 13.95 -10.21 -15.45
N GLY A 304 14.56 -11.40 -15.30
CA GLY A 304 15.95 -11.55 -14.85
C GLY A 304 16.18 -11.20 -13.36
N LEU A 305 15.15 -10.82 -12.62
CA LEU A 305 15.23 -10.53 -11.19
C LEU A 305 15.03 -11.80 -10.34
N PRO A 306 15.63 -11.88 -9.13
CA PRO A 306 15.39 -12.99 -8.21
C PRO A 306 13.91 -13.12 -7.87
N GLY A 307 13.39 -14.35 -7.82
CA GLY A 307 12.03 -14.56 -7.37
C GLY A 307 11.64 -16.03 -7.17
N SER A 308 10.47 -16.23 -6.58
CA SER A 308 9.89 -17.55 -6.23
C SER A 308 8.37 -17.53 -6.38
N PHE A 309 7.72 -18.69 -6.28
CA PHE A 309 6.32 -18.70 -5.87
C PHE A 309 6.18 -18.13 -4.45
N LEU A 310 5.06 -17.47 -4.18
CA LEU A 310 4.65 -17.13 -2.81
C LEU A 310 4.29 -18.44 -2.07
N PRO A 311 4.66 -18.60 -0.78
CA PRO A 311 4.18 -19.73 0.02
C PRO A 311 2.65 -19.77 0.05
N LEU A 312 2.10 -20.96 0.18
CA LEU A 312 0.70 -21.11 0.58
C LEU A 312 0.53 -20.49 1.97
N ASP A 313 -0.58 -19.79 2.20
CA ASP A 313 -0.80 -18.96 3.39
C ASP A 313 -1.09 -19.78 4.65
N SER A 314 -0.13 -20.61 5.03
CA SER A 314 -0.07 -21.39 6.25
C SER A 314 0.99 -20.77 7.17
N PRO A 315 0.75 -20.70 8.49
CA PRO A 315 1.71 -20.09 9.43
C PRO A 315 3.13 -20.63 9.28
N VAL A 316 3.30 -21.95 9.13
CA VAL A 316 4.63 -22.59 9.04
C VAL A 316 5.35 -22.25 7.74
N PHE A 317 4.62 -22.20 6.62
CA PHE A 317 5.23 -21.92 5.32
C PHE A 317 5.56 -20.44 5.17
N VAL A 318 4.66 -19.57 5.63
CA VAL A 318 4.90 -18.13 5.69
C VAL A 318 6.08 -17.81 6.62
N GLU A 319 6.16 -18.46 7.78
CA GLU A 319 7.27 -18.29 8.71
C GLU A 319 8.61 -18.63 8.06
N ARG A 320 8.73 -19.81 7.44
CA ARG A 320 9.94 -20.22 6.71
C ARG A 320 10.31 -19.25 5.60
N PHE A 321 9.31 -18.77 4.86
CA PHE A 321 9.52 -17.80 3.78
C PHE A 321 10.04 -16.47 4.32
N LEU A 322 9.41 -15.92 5.36
CA LEU A 322 9.82 -14.65 5.98
C LEU A 322 11.18 -14.75 6.67
N GLU A 323 11.53 -15.91 7.22
CA GLU A 323 12.86 -16.18 7.78
C GLU A 323 13.93 -16.27 6.70
N SER A 324 13.64 -17.00 5.62
CA SER A 324 14.59 -17.18 4.51
C SER A 324 14.82 -15.88 3.75
N THR A 325 13.78 -15.08 3.55
CA THR A 325 13.88 -13.81 2.81
C THR A 325 14.23 -12.60 3.69
N ALA A 326 13.97 -12.66 5.00
CA ALA A 326 14.21 -11.58 5.97
C ALA A 326 13.87 -10.16 5.44
N PRO A 327 12.65 -9.96 4.90
CA PRO A 327 12.34 -8.80 4.06
C PRO A 327 12.52 -7.48 4.79
N ARG A 328 13.01 -6.46 4.07
CA ARG A 328 13.01 -5.06 4.57
C ARG A 328 11.61 -4.45 4.52
N ALA A 329 10.87 -4.76 3.46
CA ALA A 329 9.48 -4.40 3.23
C ALA A 329 8.78 -5.50 2.42
N LEU A 330 7.46 -5.55 2.54
CA LEU A 330 6.58 -6.35 1.71
C LEU A 330 5.71 -5.40 0.87
N VAL A 331 5.78 -5.54 -0.46
CA VAL A 331 4.98 -4.78 -1.42
C VAL A 331 3.96 -5.73 -2.04
N ILE A 332 2.68 -5.42 -1.95
CA ILE A 332 1.59 -6.28 -2.44
C ILE A 332 0.84 -5.53 -3.54
N ALA A 333 0.78 -6.13 -4.73
CA ALA A 333 0.03 -5.59 -5.86
C ALA A 333 -1.48 -5.93 -5.75
N GLU A 334 -2.31 -4.99 -6.17
CA GLU A 334 -3.77 -5.15 -6.24
C GLU A 334 -4.36 -5.48 -4.87
N THR A 335 -5.12 -6.57 -4.71
CA THR A 335 -5.58 -6.96 -3.36
C THR A 335 -5.58 -8.45 -3.17
N GLU A 336 -4.49 -8.95 -2.63
CA GLU A 336 -4.39 -10.27 -2.05
C GLU A 336 -4.20 -10.12 -0.52
N ILE A 337 -5.32 -10.12 0.22
CA ILE A 337 -5.25 -10.16 1.69
C ILE A 337 -4.90 -11.59 2.08
N TRP A 338 -3.62 -11.87 2.29
CA TRP A 338 -3.08 -13.11 2.83
C TRP A 338 -2.91 -13.01 4.36
N PRO A 339 -3.85 -13.50 5.18
CA PRO A 339 -3.84 -13.29 6.62
C PRO A 339 -2.55 -13.68 7.33
N ASN A 340 -2.00 -14.86 7.04
CA ASN A 340 -0.83 -15.35 7.74
C ASN A 340 0.42 -14.61 7.29
N LEU A 341 0.54 -14.25 6.00
CA LEU A 341 1.59 -13.37 5.49
C LEU A 341 1.56 -11.98 6.13
N LEU A 342 0.40 -11.33 6.14
CA LEU A 342 0.25 -10.00 6.75
C LEU A 342 0.47 -10.04 8.26
N MET A 343 -0.02 -11.08 8.93
CA MET A 343 0.24 -11.30 10.36
C MET A 343 1.73 -11.56 10.62
N GLY A 344 2.37 -12.38 9.81
CA GLY A 344 3.80 -12.70 9.92
C GLY A 344 4.67 -11.47 9.71
N ALA A 345 4.32 -10.65 8.71
CA ALA A 345 4.94 -9.34 8.49
C ALA A 345 4.72 -8.43 9.69
N LEU A 346 3.47 -8.28 10.14
CA LEU A 346 3.11 -7.45 11.29
C LEU A 346 3.87 -7.83 12.57
N LEU A 347 3.93 -9.14 12.90
CA LEU A 347 4.62 -9.67 14.08
C LEU A 347 6.14 -9.48 14.01
N ARG A 348 6.74 -9.59 12.83
CA ARG A 348 8.16 -9.29 12.59
C ARG A 348 8.43 -7.80 12.47
N SER A 349 7.37 -6.97 12.58
CA SER A 349 7.36 -5.59 12.17
C SER A 349 8.03 -5.46 10.82
N VAL A 350 7.46 -5.97 9.74
CA VAL A 350 7.87 -5.73 8.35
C VAL A 350 6.82 -4.79 7.76
N PRO A 351 7.21 -3.63 7.21
CA PRO A 351 6.30 -2.64 6.68
C PRO A 351 5.68 -3.21 5.41
N CYS A 352 4.36 -3.12 5.35
CA CYS A 352 3.61 -3.51 4.17
C CYS A 352 3.23 -2.25 3.38
N ILE A 353 3.34 -2.32 2.06
CA ILE A 353 2.86 -1.30 1.13
C ILE A 353 1.96 -2.01 0.13
N ALA A 354 0.73 -1.51 -0.07
CA ALA A 354 -0.12 -1.98 -1.16
C ALA A 354 0.03 -1.02 -2.34
N VAL A 355 0.28 -1.56 -3.54
CA VAL A 355 0.42 -0.81 -4.79
C VAL A 355 -0.63 -1.26 -5.79
N ASN A 356 -1.10 -0.36 -6.65
CA ASN A 356 -2.23 -0.63 -7.54
C ASN A 356 -3.46 -1.20 -6.80
N ALA A 357 -3.64 -0.81 -5.55
CA ALA A 357 -4.57 -1.44 -4.63
C ALA A 357 -6.00 -1.34 -5.17
N ARG A 358 -6.67 -2.49 -5.26
CA ARG A 358 -8.00 -2.60 -5.86
C ARG A 358 -8.82 -3.66 -5.16
N LEU A 359 -9.94 -3.28 -4.58
CA LEU A 359 -10.83 -4.22 -3.91
C LEU A 359 -12.11 -4.41 -4.74
N SER A 360 -12.39 -5.65 -5.18
CA SER A 360 -13.64 -5.94 -5.87
C SER A 360 -14.85 -5.87 -4.92
N GLU A 361 -16.04 -5.58 -5.46
CA GLU A 361 -17.33 -5.65 -4.74
C GLU A 361 -17.51 -6.98 -3.99
N SER A 362 -17.20 -8.10 -4.67
CA SER A 362 -17.29 -9.45 -4.11
C SER A 362 -16.33 -9.65 -2.94
N SER A 363 -15.08 -9.20 -3.06
CA SER A 363 -14.07 -9.31 -2.01
C SER A 363 -14.43 -8.44 -0.82
N LEU A 364 -14.87 -7.20 -1.07
CA LEU A 364 -15.36 -6.29 -0.03
C LEU A 364 -16.48 -6.93 0.79
N ARG A 365 -17.49 -7.49 0.11
CA ARG A 365 -18.60 -8.19 0.78
C ARG A 365 -18.10 -9.35 1.62
N ASN A 366 -17.22 -10.19 1.09
CA ASN A 366 -16.67 -11.34 1.80
C ASN A 366 -15.89 -10.93 3.05
N TYR A 367 -15.02 -9.92 2.95
CA TYR A 367 -14.27 -9.42 4.12
C TYR A 367 -15.18 -8.80 5.18
N ARG A 368 -16.22 -8.05 4.76
CA ARG A 368 -17.21 -7.48 5.69
C ARG A 368 -18.03 -8.57 6.39
N LEU A 369 -18.38 -9.65 5.69
CA LEU A 369 -19.09 -10.79 6.30
C LEU A 369 -18.21 -11.51 7.32
N LEU A 370 -16.93 -11.72 7.01
CA LEU A 370 -16.00 -12.46 7.86
C LEU A 370 -15.57 -11.70 9.12
N ALA A 371 -15.31 -10.39 9.00
CA ALA A 371 -14.67 -9.62 10.06
C ALA A 371 -15.25 -8.20 10.26
N GLY A 372 -16.28 -7.81 9.51
CA GLY A 372 -16.86 -6.46 9.54
C GLY A 372 -15.81 -5.38 9.30
N ARG A 373 -15.99 -4.20 9.94
CA ARG A 373 -14.99 -3.12 9.93
C ARG A 373 -13.73 -3.41 10.75
N ARG A 374 -13.64 -4.58 11.42
CA ARG A 374 -12.47 -4.92 12.25
C ARG A 374 -11.32 -5.47 11.40
N ILE A 375 -11.57 -5.87 10.16
CA ILE A 375 -10.51 -6.23 9.20
C ILE A 375 -9.58 -5.05 8.92
N GLY A 376 -10.09 -3.81 8.98
CA GLY A 376 -9.26 -2.60 8.91
C GLY A 376 -8.14 -2.56 9.96
N ARG A 377 -8.31 -3.22 11.12
CA ARG A 377 -7.23 -3.35 12.11
C ARG A 377 -6.14 -4.32 11.69
N LEU A 378 -6.46 -5.41 10.97
CA LEU A 378 -5.44 -6.27 10.38
C LEU A 378 -4.67 -5.52 9.29
N LEU A 379 -5.41 -4.75 8.48
CA LEU A 379 -4.87 -3.90 7.42
C LEU A 379 -4.05 -2.71 7.96
N SER A 380 -4.05 -2.45 9.28
CA SER A 380 -3.12 -1.48 9.88
C SER A 380 -1.64 -1.85 9.68
N CYS A 381 -1.33 -3.11 9.31
CA CYS A 381 0.03 -3.48 8.91
C CYS A 381 0.56 -2.69 7.70
N PHE A 382 -0.33 -2.15 6.86
CA PHE A 382 0.03 -1.29 5.75
C PHE A 382 0.41 0.11 6.25
N CYS A 383 1.60 0.56 5.86
CA CYS A 383 2.03 1.95 6.07
C CYS A 383 1.60 2.89 4.93
N SER A 384 1.20 2.31 3.79
CA SER A 384 0.63 3.00 2.63
C SER A 384 -0.19 2.02 1.79
N ILE A 385 -1.36 2.45 1.34
CA ILE A 385 -2.25 1.76 0.40
C ILE A 385 -2.48 2.71 -0.79
N GLN A 386 -1.88 2.36 -1.92
CA GLN A 386 -1.86 3.18 -3.12
C GLN A 386 -2.88 2.65 -4.11
N CYS A 387 -4.08 3.22 -4.06
CA CYS A 387 -5.24 2.84 -4.84
C CYS A 387 -5.16 3.36 -6.28
N ARG A 388 -5.76 2.61 -7.20
CA ARG A 388 -5.85 3.00 -8.61
C ARG A 388 -6.86 4.11 -8.85
N THR A 389 -7.99 4.04 -8.16
CA THR A 389 -9.13 4.95 -8.35
C THR A 389 -9.68 5.45 -7.01
N PRO A 390 -10.41 6.58 -6.98
CA PRO A 390 -11.13 7.02 -5.78
C PRO A 390 -12.12 5.97 -5.24
N GLY A 391 -12.82 5.27 -6.13
CA GLY A 391 -13.72 4.19 -5.73
C GLY A 391 -13.01 3.02 -5.05
N ASP A 392 -11.74 2.74 -5.39
CA ASP A 392 -10.95 1.75 -4.64
C ASP A 392 -10.59 2.24 -3.24
N ALA A 393 -10.23 3.53 -3.09
CA ALA A 393 -9.94 4.14 -1.80
C ALA A 393 -11.15 4.08 -0.85
N GLU A 394 -12.33 4.46 -1.34
CA GLU A 394 -13.60 4.38 -0.59
C GLU A 394 -13.88 2.96 -0.08
N ARG A 395 -13.59 1.94 -0.89
CA ARG A 395 -13.78 0.54 -0.48
C ARG A 395 -12.85 0.15 0.67
N PHE A 396 -11.58 0.56 0.63
CA PHE A 396 -10.63 0.34 1.75
C PHE A 396 -11.04 1.10 3.01
N GLU A 397 -11.46 2.36 2.89
CA GLU A 397 -12.00 3.13 4.02
C GLU A 397 -13.21 2.43 4.65
N SER A 398 -14.10 1.88 3.81
CA SER A 398 -15.30 1.17 4.28
C SER A 398 -14.98 -0.12 5.06
N LEU A 399 -13.77 -0.68 4.87
CA LEU A 399 -13.23 -1.80 5.66
C LEU A 399 -12.69 -1.37 7.04
N GLY A 400 -12.64 -0.08 7.32
CA GLY A 400 -12.12 0.50 8.57
C GLY A 400 -10.61 0.73 8.56
N VAL A 401 -10.00 0.83 7.38
CA VAL A 401 -8.59 1.28 7.23
C VAL A 401 -8.51 2.77 7.54
N ASP A 402 -7.42 3.20 8.16
CA ASP A 402 -7.14 4.61 8.44
C ASP A 402 -6.98 5.39 7.11
N PRO A 403 -7.81 6.42 6.84
CA PRO A 403 -7.70 7.20 5.61
C PRO A 403 -6.33 7.85 5.41
N SER A 404 -5.57 8.11 6.48
CA SER A 404 -4.25 8.75 6.41
C SER A 404 -3.16 7.89 5.77
N VAL A 405 -3.43 6.60 5.55
CA VAL A 405 -2.54 5.67 4.82
C VAL A 405 -3.07 5.32 3.43
N ILE A 406 -4.24 5.82 3.03
CA ILE A 406 -4.86 5.56 1.73
C ILE A 406 -4.59 6.74 0.81
N GLU A 407 -4.08 6.48 -0.38
CA GLU A 407 -3.78 7.48 -1.39
C GLU A 407 -4.22 6.96 -2.77
N VAL A 408 -4.71 7.84 -3.66
CA VAL A 408 -5.00 7.48 -5.06
C VAL A 408 -3.80 7.89 -5.90
N THR A 409 -3.10 6.90 -6.47
CA THR A 409 -1.84 7.13 -7.21
C THR A 409 -1.89 6.62 -8.65
N GLY A 410 -2.98 5.99 -9.07
CA GLY A 410 -3.11 5.38 -10.39
C GLY A 410 -2.50 3.99 -10.50
N ASP A 411 -2.10 3.59 -11.71
CA ASP A 411 -1.63 2.24 -12.04
C ASP A 411 -0.15 2.27 -12.43
N THR A 412 0.71 1.55 -11.71
CA THR A 412 2.16 1.48 -11.97
C THR A 412 2.49 0.81 -13.31
N LYS A 413 1.54 0.12 -13.96
CA LYS A 413 1.70 -0.34 -15.35
C LYS A 413 1.98 0.82 -16.30
N ALA A 414 1.55 2.04 -15.95
CA ALA A 414 1.88 3.30 -16.62
C ALA A 414 3.38 3.56 -16.77
N LEU A 415 4.20 3.08 -15.84
CA LEU A 415 5.65 3.28 -15.85
C LEU A 415 6.36 2.47 -16.91
N ARG A 416 5.69 1.47 -17.49
CA ARG A 416 6.29 0.60 -18.49
C ARG A 416 6.19 1.25 -19.85
N ASP A 417 7.34 1.63 -20.40
CA ASP A 417 7.42 1.91 -21.83
C ASP A 417 7.39 0.56 -22.59
N PRO A 418 6.39 0.29 -23.44
CA PRO A 418 6.36 -0.90 -24.28
C PRO A 418 7.49 -0.92 -25.35
N GLY A 419 8.21 0.18 -25.52
CA GLY A 419 9.24 0.38 -26.52
C GLY A 419 8.68 0.91 -27.83
N ASP A 420 9.58 1.29 -28.74
CA ASP A 420 9.22 1.73 -30.08
C ASP A 420 8.69 0.55 -30.93
N PRO A 421 7.83 0.81 -31.93
CA PRO A 421 7.44 -0.22 -32.88
C PRO A 421 8.69 -0.81 -33.56
N PRO A 422 8.75 -2.14 -33.73
CA PRO A 422 9.83 -2.77 -34.49
C PRO A 422 10.03 -2.15 -35.88
N ALA A 423 11.28 -2.18 -36.37
CA ALA A 423 11.62 -1.69 -37.69
C ALA A 423 10.73 -2.34 -38.77
N GLY A 424 10.18 -1.52 -39.67
CA GLY A 424 9.32 -1.98 -40.77
C GLY A 424 7.83 -2.10 -40.44
N TRP A 425 7.39 -1.85 -39.20
CA TRP A 425 5.96 -1.78 -38.91
C TRP A 425 5.31 -0.56 -39.57
N SER A 426 5.94 0.62 -39.50
CA SER A 426 5.41 1.84 -40.12
C SER A 426 5.33 1.74 -41.65
N SER A 427 6.28 1.06 -42.29
CA SER A 427 6.27 0.85 -43.74
C SER A 427 5.13 -0.05 -44.21
N ARG A 428 4.47 -0.80 -43.31
CA ARG A 428 3.26 -1.53 -43.67
C ARG A 428 2.16 -0.57 -44.14
N PHE A 429 2.11 0.64 -43.61
CA PHE A 429 1.07 1.64 -43.90
C PHE A 429 1.45 2.62 -45.01
N SER A 430 2.57 2.40 -45.70
CA SER A 430 2.98 3.25 -46.82
C SER A 430 1.91 3.30 -47.91
N GLY A 431 1.45 4.50 -48.25
CA GLY A 431 0.42 4.72 -49.27
C GLY A 431 -1.03 4.72 -48.75
N CYS A 432 -1.26 4.48 -47.45
CA CYS A 432 -2.60 4.43 -46.87
C CYS A 432 -3.13 5.78 -46.35
N GLY A 433 -2.31 6.84 -46.39
CA GLY A 433 -2.61 8.10 -45.71
C GLY A 433 -2.38 8.01 -44.20
N PRO A 434 -2.87 8.99 -43.42
CA PRO A 434 -2.70 9.00 -41.97
C PRO A 434 -3.43 7.82 -41.30
N VAL A 435 -2.80 7.22 -40.29
CA VAL A 435 -3.27 5.98 -39.67
C VAL A 435 -3.94 6.27 -38.34
N ILE A 436 -5.09 5.64 -38.11
CA ILE A 436 -5.73 5.58 -36.79
C ILE A 436 -5.68 4.16 -36.23
N VAL A 437 -5.14 4.03 -35.01
CA VAL A 437 -5.16 2.77 -34.26
C VAL A 437 -6.26 2.84 -33.21
N ALA A 438 -7.33 2.06 -33.41
CA ALA A 438 -8.42 1.89 -32.48
C ALA A 438 -8.17 0.68 -31.58
N GLY A 439 -7.62 0.93 -30.40
CA GLY A 439 -7.18 -0.11 -29.49
C GLY A 439 -8.21 -0.55 -28.48
N SER A 440 -8.26 -1.85 -28.23
CA SER A 440 -9.13 -2.49 -27.23
C SER A 440 -10.63 -2.21 -27.43
N THR A 441 -11.08 -2.14 -28.68
CA THR A 441 -12.50 -1.91 -28.99
C THR A 441 -13.41 -2.99 -28.41
N ARG A 442 -14.64 -2.59 -28.07
CA ARG A 442 -15.70 -3.43 -27.48
C ARG A 442 -16.90 -3.52 -28.41
N PRO A 443 -17.79 -4.52 -28.23
CA PRO A 443 -19.00 -4.65 -29.02
C PRO A 443 -19.78 -3.33 -29.10
N GLY A 444 -20.10 -2.91 -30.32
CA GLY A 444 -20.80 -1.66 -30.62
C GLY A 444 -19.87 -0.50 -31.02
N GLU A 445 -18.57 -0.58 -30.72
CA GLU A 445 -17.63 0.50 -31.06
C GLU A 445 -16.94 0.26 -32.41
N GLU A 446 -16.75 -0.99 -32.82
CA GLU A 446 -15.91 -1.32 -33.98
C GLU A 446 -16.44 -0.70 -35.28
N ARG A 447 -17.76 -0.76 -35.49
CA ARG A 447 -18.44 -0.15 -36.64
C ARG A 447 -18.29 1.36 -36.64
N ALA A 448 -18.68 2.00 -35.54
CA ALA A 448 -18.66 3.45 -35.37
C ALA A 448 -17.26 4.03 -35.67
N VAL A 449 -16.23 3.43 -35.06
CA VAL A 449 -14.85 3.88 -35.20
C VAL A 449 -14.35 3.68 -36.63
N ALA A 450 -14.62 2.53 -37.27
CA ALA A 450 -14.17 2.29 -38.64
C ALA A 450 -14.80 3.26 -39.65
N LEU A 451 -16.11 3.52 -39.52
CA LEU A 451 -16.82 4.46 -40.39
C LEU A 451 -16.37 5.91 -40.17
N ALA A 452 -16.24 6.32 -38.91
CA ALA A 452 -15.74 7.65 -38.56
C ALA A 452 -14.30 7.86 -39.05
N SER A 453 -13.45 6.83 -38.97
CA SER A 453 -12.08 6.86 -39.51
C SER A 453 -12.09 7.13 -41.01
N ARG A 454 -12.89 6.37 -41.76
CA ARG A 454 -13.05 6.55 -43.21
C ARG A 454 -13.55 7.96 -43.56
N LYS A 455 -14.55 8.46 -42.82
CA LYS A 455 -15.10 9.82 -43.01
C LYS A 455 -14.07 10.91 -42.72
N ALA A 456 -13.19 10.69 -41.75
CA ALA A 456 -12.09 11.59 -41.41
C ALA A 456 -10.87 11.49 -42.35
N GLY A 457 -10.88 10.56 -43.32
CA GLY A 457 -9.76 10.32 -44.24
C GLY A 457 -8.60 9.56 -43.59
N LEU A 458 -8.85 8.79 -42.53
CA LEU A 458 -7.85 8.01 -41.81
C LEU A 458 -7.96 6.53 -42.16
N PHE A 459 -6.81 5.85 -42.25
CA PHE A 459 -6.75 4.41 -42.43
C PHE A 459 -6.98 3.67 -41.10
N PRO A 460 -8.06 2.89 -40.95
CA PRO A 460 -8.40 2.25 -39.68
C PRO A 460 -7.60 0.97 -39.43
N VAL A 461 -6.99 0.90 -38.25
CA VAL A 461 -6.45 -0.31 -37.64
C VAL A 461 -7.27 -0.60 -36.39
N ILE A 462 -8.11 -1.63 -36.43
CA ILE A 462 -9.01 -1.99 -35.33
C ILE A 462 -8.41 -3.16 -34.55
N ALA A 463 -8.26 -2.99 -33.25
CA ALA A 463 -7.77 -4.03 -32.34
C ALA A 463 -8.85 -4.38 -31.31
N PRO A 464 -9.69 -5.39 -31.60
CA PRO A 464 -10.71 -5.86 -30.65
C PRO A 464 -10.09 -6.31 -29.33
N ARG A 465 -10.77 -6.02 -28.21
CA ARG A 465 -10.29 -6.44 -26.87
C ARG A 465 -10.18 -7.98 -26.72
N HIS A 466 -11.02 -8.69 -27.48
CA HIS A 466 -11.28 -10.12 -27.42
C HIS A 466 -11.09 -10.73 -28.81
N LEU A 467 -9.98 -11.44 -29.03
CA LEU A 467 -9.59 -11.97 -30.35
C LEU A 467 -10.54 -13.05 -30.87
N GLU A 468 -11.27 -13.73 -29.98
CA GLU A 468 -12.32 -14.67 -30.35
C GLU A 468 -13.45 -14.03 -31.18
N ARG A 469 -13.57 -12.69 -31.16
CA ARG A 469 -14.55 -11.93 -31.95
C ARG A 469 -14.03 -11.46 -33.30
N LEU A 470 -12.82 -11.83 -33.72
CA LEU A 470 -12.25 -11.35 -34.99
C LEU A 470 -13.16 -11.64 -36.19
N GLY A 471 -13.77 -12.84 -36.24
CA GLY A 471 -14.72 -13.20 -37.30
C GLY A 471 -15.97 -12.31 -37.31
N GLU A 472 -16.61 -12.14 -36.14
CA GLU A 472 -17.77 -11.26 -35.97
C GLU A 472 -17.47 -9.81 -36.41
N VAL A 473 -16.33 -9.28 -35.98
CA VAL A 473 -15.90 -7.91 -36.33
C VAL A 473 -15.58 -7.82 -37.83
N ALA A 474 -14.94 -8.83 -38.42
CA ALA A 474 -14.65 -8.85 -39.85
C ALA A 474 -15.93 -8.84 -40.70
N ASP A 475 -16.92 -9.66 -40.33
CA ASP A 475 -18.21 -9.73 -41.03
C ASP A 475 -19.00 -8.42 -40.88
N LEU A 476 -18.99 -7.83 -39.68
CA LEU A 476 -19.58 -6.51 -39.42
C LEU A 476 -18.99 -5.43 -40.35
N LEU A 477 -17.66 -5.32 -40.40
CA LEU A 477 -17.00 -4.33 -41.25
C LEU A 477 -17.21 -4.62 -42.74
N ARG A 478 -17.26 -5.89 -43.14
CA ARG A 478 -17.59 -6.28 -44.53
C ARG A 478 -18.99 -5.84 -44.92
N SER A 479 -19.97 -5.95 -44.02
CA SER A 479 -21.34 -5.49 -44.28
C SER A 479 -21.44 -3.96 -44.49
N GLU A 480 -20.47 -3.21 -43.97
CA GLU A 480 -20.32 -1.76 -44.18
C GLU A 480 -19.45 -1.40 -45.41
N GLY A 481 -19.10 -2.40 -46.21
CA GLY A 481 -18.31 -2.24 -47.43
C GLY A 481 -16.80 -2.05 -47.21
N LEU A 482 -16.26 -2.42 -46.03
CA LEU A 482 -14.82 -2.36 -45.76
C LEU A 482 -14.16 -3.71 -46.05
N ARG A 483 -13.09 -3.71 -46.85
CA ARG A 483 -12.23 -4.89 -47.03
C ARG A 483 -11.22 -4.97 -45.88
N THR A 484 -11.42 -5.95 -45.00
CA THR A 484 -10.55 -6.18 -43.85
C THR A 484 -9.40 -7.13 -44.18
N LYS A 485 -8.24 -6.89 -43.57
CA LYS A 485 -7.08 -7.79 -43.61
C LYS A 485 -6.56 -8.05 -42.20
N LEU A 486 -6.10 -9.27 -41.91
CA LEU A 486 -5.50 -9.55 -40.61
C LEU A 486 -4.07 -8.99 -40.55
N TRP A 487 -3.64 -8.55 -39.37
CA TRP A 487 -2.28 -8.04 -39.16
C TRP A 487 -1.20 -9.08 -39.50
N SER A 488 -1.44 -10.34 -39.16
CA SER A 488 -0.54 -11.47 -39.46
C SER A 488 -0.33 -11.72 -40.96
N GLU A 489 -1.27 -11.30 -41.82
CA GLU A 489 -1.21 -11.44 -43.28
C GLU A 489 -0.36 -10.34 -43.97
N GLY A 490 0.26 -9.44 -43.19
CA GLY A 490 1.15 -8.38 -43.67
C GLY A 490 0.45 -7.03 -43.90
N GLY A 491 1.20 -6.06 -44.43
CA GLY A 491 0.73 -4.67 -44.59
C GLY A 491 -0.34 -4.46 -45.68
N PRO A 492 -1.04 -3.31 -45.66
CA PRO A 492 -2.10 -2.94 -46.62
C PRO A 492 -1.64 -2.71 -48.07
N ALA A 493 -0.34 -2.88 -48.39
CA ALA A 493 0.22 -2.85 -49.75
C ALA A 493 -0.40 -3.84 -50.77
N SER A 494 -1.42 -4.61 -50.36
CA SER A 494 -2.14 -5.62 -51.15
C SER A 494 -3.66 -5.35 -51.25
N GLY A 495 -4.14 -4.14 -50.93
CA GLY A 495 -5.49 -3.70 -51.32
C GLY A 495 -6.61 -3.89 -50.29
N GLY A 496 -6.35 -3.67 -49.00
CA GLY A 496 -7.37 -3.62 -47.94
C GLY A 496 -7.66 -2.20 -47.46
N ASP A 497 -8.87 -1.95 -46.95
CA ASP A 497 -9.35 -0.65 -46.47
C ASP A 497 -9.33 -0.54 -44.93
N CYS A 498 -9.02 -1.65 -44.25
CA CYS A 498 -8.96 -1.75 -42.79
C CYS A 498 -8.06 -2.93 -42.36
N ILE A 499 -7.30 -2.78 -41.28
CA ILE A 499 -6.58 -3.89 -40.64
C ILE A 499 -7.26 -4.30 -39.34
N LEU A 500 -7.43 -5.60 -39.15
CA LEU A 500 -7.80 -6.21 -37.87
C LEU A 500 -6.56 -6.79 -37.16
N LEU A 501 -6.36 -6.38 -35.92
CA LEU A 501 -5.25 -6.86 -35.10
C LEU A 501 -5.58 -8.23 -34.50
N ASP A 502 -4.89 -9.28 -34.98
CA ASP A 502 -5.08 -10.67 -34.56
C ASP A 502 -3.99 -11.21 -33.63
N GLU A 503 -2.99 -10.39 -33.31
CA GLU A 503 -1.89 -10.75 -32.41
C GLU A 503 -1.99 -10.05 -31.04
N ARG A 504 -1.67 -10.80 -29.96
CA ARG A 504 -1.64 -10.27 -28.59
C ARG A 504 -0.30 -9.59 -28.29
N GLY A 505 -0.33 -8.52 -27.49
CA GLY A 505 0.88 -7.90 -26.93
C GLY A 505 1.66 -7.00 -27.90
N ILE A 506 1.06 -6.65 -29.04
CA ILE A 506 1.66 -5.72 -30.00
C ILE A 506 1.02 -4.33 -30.01
N LEU A 507 -0.24 -4.19 -29.54
CA LEU A 507 -1.02 -2.95 -29.57
C LEU A 507 -0.26 -1.73 -29.01
N ALA A 508 0.32 -1.85 -27.82
CA ALA A 508 1.01 -0.75 -27.15
C ALA A 508 2.19 -0.18 -27.98
N ARG A 509 2.91 -1.05 -28.70
CA ARG A 509 3.98 -0.65 -29.63
C ARG A 509 3.42 -0.14 -30.95
N LEU A 510 2.33 -0.74 -31.43
CA LEU A 510 1.68 -0.42 -32.69
C LEU A 510 1.11 1.00 -32.69
N TYR A 511 0.70 1.54 -31.54
CA TYR A 511 0.36 2.95 -31.43
C TYR A 511 1.49 3.86 -31.95
N GLY A 512 2.76 3.47 -31.85
CA GLY A 512 3.87 4.25 -32.42
C GLY A 512 3.82 4.43 -33.94
N CYS A 513 2.99 3.66 -34.65
CA CYS A 513 2.73 3.81 -36.08
C CYS A 513 1.51 4.69 -36.39
N ALA A 514 0.79 5.17 -35.38
CA ALA A 514 -0.46 5.90 -35.54
C ALA A 514 -0.24 7.42 -35.58
N ASP A 515 -1.10 8.10 -36.33
CA ASP A 515 -1.23 9.56 -36.30
C ASP A 515 -2.30 9.98 -35.28
N VAL A 516 -3.33 9.15 -35.10
CA VAL A 516 -4.37 9.30 -34.07
C VAL A 516 -4.63 7.95 -33.40
N ALA A 517 -4.97 7.96 -32.13
CA ALA A 517 -5.42 6.76 -31.43
C ALA A 517 -6.88 6.91 -31.00
N PHE A 518 -7.65 5.83 -31.10
CA PHE A 518 -8.90 5.67 -30.36
C PHE A 518 -8.72 4.61 -29.28
N VAL A 519 -9.21 4.85 -28.07
CA VAL A 519 -9.16 3.87 -26.97
C VAL A 519 -10.57 3.41 -26.64
N GLY A 520 -10.85 2.14 -26.91
CA GLY A 520 -12.17 1.55 -26.76
C GLY A 520 -12.59 1.32 -25.31
N GLY A 521 -13.79 0.75 -25.17
CA GLY A 521 -14.50 0.60 -23.91
C GLY A 521 -14.94 1.94 -23.32
N THR A 522 -15.02 2.98 -24.15
CA THR A 522 -15.23 4.37 -23.74
C THR A 522 -16.49 5.00 -24.34
N ILE A 523 -17.04 4.49 -25.44
CA ILE A 523 -18.35 4.98 -25.95
C ILE A 523 -19.46 4.39 -25.08
N ALA A 524 -19.47 3.06 -24.97
CA ALA A 524 -20.34 2.34 -24.06
C ALA A 524 -19.67 2.24 -22.66
N PRO A 525 -20.46 2.08 -21.57
CA PRO A 525 -19.97 2.16 -20.20
C PRO A 525 -19.20 0.92 -19.73
N PHE A 526 -18.13 0.57 -20.44
CA PHE A 526 -17.23 -0.52 -20.13
C PHE A 526 -16.04 -0.09 -19.24
N GLY A 527 -15.99 1.18 -18.85
CA GLY A 527 -15.04 1.73 -17.86
C GLY A 527 -13.71 2.25 -18.42
N GLY A 528 -13.54 2.24 -19.74
CA GLY A 528 -12.35 2.69 -20.47
C GLY A 528 -11.15 1.76 -20.41
N HIS A 529 -10.43 1.62 -21.53
CA HIS A 529 -9.13 0.93 -21.58
C HIS A 529 -7.96 1.93 -21.45
N ASN A 530 -6.73 1.44 -21.61
CA ASN A 530 -5.51 2.14 -21.23
C ASN A 530 -5.16 3.33 -22.16
N VAL A 531 -5.55 4.54 -21.75
CA VAL A 531 -5.26 5.80 -22.48
C VAL A 531 -3.77 6.16 -22.49
N MET A 532 -2.98 5.61 -21.57
CA MET A 532 -1.56 5.96 -21.46
C MET A 532 -0.70 5.37 -22.59
N GLU A 533 -1.06 4.19 -23.11
CA GLU A 533 -0.28 3.52 -24.16
C GLU A 533 -0.07 4.40 -25.40
N PRO A 534 -1.11 4.99 -26.02
CA PRO A 534 -0.90 5.91 -27.14
C PRO A 534 -0.22 7.22 -26.72
N LEU A 535 -0.52 7.77 -25.54
CA LEU A 535 0.12 9.00 -25.05
C LEU A 535 1.64 8.82 -24.89
N LEU A 536 2.10 7.69 -24.37
CA LEU A 536 3.52 7.34 -24.25
C LEU A 536 4.24 7.22 -25.60
N ARG A 537 3.50 7.06 -26.70
CA ARG A 537 4.06 7.09 -28.07
C ARG A 537 4.05 8.49 -28.69
N GLY A 538 3.39 9.44 -28.02
CA GLY A 538 3.23 10.81 -28.49
C GLY A 538 2.10 10.95 -29.49
N VAL A 539 1.09 10.06 -29.40
CA VAL A 539 -0.04 10.02 -30.32
C VAL A 539 -1.24 10.72 -29.68
N PRO A 540 -1.86 11.69 -30.36
CA PRO A 540 -3.10 12.31 -29.90
C PRO A 540 -4.23 11.28 -29.81
N VAL A 541 -5.05 11.37 -28.76
CA VAL A 541 -6.03 10.33 -28.42
C VAL A 541 -7.46 10.85 -28.50
N VAL A 542 -8.36 10.03 -29.02
CA VAL A 542 -9.81 10.20 -28.89
C VAL A 542 -10.35 9.10 -27.99
N VAL A 543 -11.22 9.49 -27.06
CA VAL A 543 -11.95 8.60 -26.16
C VAL A 543 -13.43 8.92 -26.19
N GLY A 544 -14.28 7.93 -25.91
CA GLY A 544 -15.70 8.16 -25.66
C GLY A 544 -15.99 8.70 -24.25
N PRO A 545 -17.23 9.13 -23.96
CA PRO A 545 -17.61 9.79 -22.70
C PRO A 545 -17.43 8.94 -21.43
N SER A 546 -17.28 7.62 -21.57
CA SER A 546 -17.14 6.68 -20.46
C SER A 546 -15.68 6.25 -20.21
N HIS A 547 -14.84 7.22 -19.84
CA HIS A 547 -13.39 7.01 -19.63
C HIS A 547 -12.96 6.85 -18.15
N GLY A 548 -13.91 6.46 -17.28
CA GLY A 548 -13.82 6.53 -15.82
C GLY A 548 -12.45 6.33 -15.17
N SER A 549 -11.76 5.20 -15.39
CA SER A 549 -10.49 4.89 -14.71
C SER A 549 -9.33 5.84 -15.06
N PHE A 550 -9.49 6.65 -16.10
CA PHE A 550 -8.49 7.59 -16.62
C PHE A 550 -8.97 9.05 -16.59
N GLU A 551 -10.05 9.35 -15.87
CA GLU A 551 -10.67 10.69 -15.80
C GLU A 551 -9.66 11.83 -15.63
N ALA A 552 -8.80 11.75 -14.62
CA ALA A 552 -7.81 12.79 -14.33
C ALA A 552 -6.82 13.00 -15.49
N LEU A 553 -6.36 11.91 -16.11
CA LEU A 553 -5.44 11.95 -17.25
C LEU A 553 -6.13 12.48 -18.51
N VAL A 554 -7.39 12.10 -18.74
CA VAL A 554 -8.19 12.59 -19.85
C VAL A 554 -8.45 14.09 -19.70
N GLN A 555 -8.84 14.56 -18.52
CA GLN A 555 -9.05 15.99 -18.26
C GLN A 555 -7.78 16.82 -18.48
N GLU A 556 -6.63 16.32 -18.02
CA GLU A 556 -5.32 16.92 -18.30
C GLU A 556 -5.02 16.96 -19.80
N GLY A 557 -5.22 15.82 -20.48
CA GLY A 557 -5.03 15.69 -21.91
C GLY A 557 -5.92 16.60 -22.75
N VAL A 558 -7.18 16.76 -22.35
CA VAL A 558 -8.14 17.69 -22.98
C VAL A 558 -7.65 19.12 -22.83
N ARG A 559 -7.20 19.51 -21.64
CA ARG A 559 -6.73 20.87 -21.37
C ARG A 559 -5.55 21.27 -22.25
N ILE A 560 -4.63 20.34 -22.51
CA ILE A 560 -3.44 20.60 -23.32
C ILE A 560 -3.64 20.27 -24.81
N GLY A 561 -4.82 19.77 -25.21
CA GLY A 561 -5.13 19.38 -26.59
C GLY A 561 -4.55 18.04 -27.04
N ALA A 562 -4.05 17.21 -26.12
CA ALA A 562 -3.53 15.86 -26.41
C ALA A 562 -4.63 14.78 -26.46
N VAL A 563 -5.78 15.04 -25.82
CA VAL A 563 -6.93 14.11 -25.76
C VAL A 563 -8.20 14.84 -26.16
N ARG A 564 -9.11 14.17 -26.87
CA ARG A 564 -10.47 14.68 -27.16
C ARG A 564 -11.52 13.65 -26.78
N VAL A 565 -12.61 14.12 -26.17
CA VAL A 565 -13.76 13.29 -25.82
C VAL A 565 -14.84 13.48 -26.89
N ALA A 566 -15.39 12.39 -27.42
CA ALA A 566 -16.46 12.42 -28.41
C ALA A 566 -17.39 11.20 -28.27
N ASP A 567 -18.69 11.42 -28.41
CA ASP A 567 -19.66 10.32 -28.60
C ASP A 567 -19.59 9.78 -30.03
N GLU A 568 -20.43 8.77 -30.33
CA GLU A 568 -20.46 8.10 -31.64
C GLU A 568 -20.65 9.08 -32.80
N ASP A 569 -21.55 10.05 -32.65
CA ASP A 569 -21.87 11.04 -33.69
C ASP A 569 -20.71 12.02 -33.93
N GLY A 570 -19.98 12.40 -32.86
CA GLY A 570 -18.85 13.32 -32.92
C GLY A 570 -17.50 12.70 -33.30
N LEU A 571 -17.41 11.37 -33.46
CA LEU A 571 -16.12 10.69 -33.67
C LEU A 571 -15.35 11.20 -34.89
N ALA A 572 -16.03 11.39 -36.03
CA ALA A 572 -15.35 11.76 -37.28
C ALA A 572 -14.69 13.15 -37.18
N ASP A 573 -15.39 14.10 -36.58
CA ASP A 573 -14.88 15.46 -36.37
C ASP A 573 -13.73 15.46 -35.35
N ALA A 574 -13.84 14.64 -34.30
CA ALA A 574 -12.78 14.47 -33.33
C ALA A 574 -11.52 13.85 -33.96
N PHE A 575 -11.67 12.81 -34.78
CA PHE A 575 -10.56 12.18 -35.50
C PHE A 575 -9.87 13.15 -36.44
N HIS A 576 -10.64 13.91 -37.24
CA HIS A 576 -10.09 14.91 -38.16
C HIS A 576 -9.30 16.00 -37.40
N ALA A 577 -9.86 16.50 -36.30
CA ALA A 577 -9.21 17.51 -35.47
C ALA A 577 -7.92 17.00 -34.81
N MET A 578 -7.94 15.77 -34.28
CA MET A 578 -6.75 15.19 -33.65
C MET A 578 -5.66 14.82 -34.66
N ALA A 579 -6.03 14.40 -35.87
CA ALA A 579 -5.08 14.14 -36.95
C ALA A 579 -4.35 15.41 -37.42
N SER A 580 -5.04 16.55 -37.32
CA SER A 580 -4.50 17.87 -37.67
C SER A 580 -3.90 18.60 -36.45
N CYS A 581 -3.76 17.91 -35.31
CA CYS A 581 -3.24 18.51 -34.09
C CYS A 581 -1.74 18.83 -34.25
N GLY A 582 -1.40 20.12 -34.21
CA GLY A 582 -0.01 20.59 -34.27
C GLY A 582 0.75 20.50 -32.94
N LEU A 583 0.21 19.79 -31.94
CA LEU A 583 0.87 19.64 -30.64
C LEU A 583 2.13 18.79 -30.79
N ASP A 584 3.23 19.28 -30.22
CA ASP A 584 4.49 18.55 -30.23
C ASP A 584 4.32 17.17 -29.55
N ARG A 585 4.70 16.10 -30.27
CA ARG A 585 4.61 14.72 -29.77
C ARG A 585 5.35 14.53 -28.45
N SER A 586 6.39 15.32 -28.16
CA SER A 586 7.11 15.29 -26.88
C SER A 586 6.25 15.75 -25.70
N ILE A 587 5.35 16.73 -25.90
CA ILE A 587 4.38 17.18 -24.89
C ILE A 587 3.40 16.05 -24.59
N ILE A 588 2.87 15.40 -25.64
CA ILE A 588 1.97 14.25 -25.49
C ILE A 588 2.65 13.10 -24.72
N ARG A 589 3.91 12.79 -25.04
CA ARG A 589 4.71 11.79 -24.29
C ARG A 589 4.90 12.17 -22.84
N SER A 590 5.14 13.46 -22.56
CA SER A 590 5.34 13.94 -21.19
C SER A 590 4.10 13.73 -20.32
N LEU A 591 2.90 13.89 -20.89
CA LEU A 591 1.62 13.60 -20.25
C LEU A 591 1.46 12.11 -19.97
N GLY A 592 1.75 11.24 -20.95
CA GLY A 592 1.71 9.79 -20.73
C GLY A 592 2.67 9.35 -19.61
N ALA A 593 3.85 9.96 -19.55
CA ALA A 593 4.88 9.65 -18.57
C ALA A 593 4.67 10.29 -17.18
N SER A 594 3.88 11.37 -17.07
CA SER A 594 3.60 12.01 -15.76
C SER A 594 2.68 11.12 -14.91
N GLY A 595 1.66 10.49 -15.51
CA GLY A 595 0.74 9.60 -14.80
C GLY A 595 1.42 8.41 -14.10
N GLY A 596 2.46 7.84 -14.70
CA GLY A 596 3.25 6.78 -14.06
C GLY A 596 4.21 7.29 -12.98
N ARG A 597 4.81 8.47 -13.19
CA ARG A 597 5.81 9.04 -12.27
C ARG A 597 5.24 9.32 -10.89
N GLU A 598 4.01 9.81 -10.80
CA GLU A 598 3.37 10.02 -9.50
C GLU A 598 3.28 8.72 -8.69
N ALA A 599 2.87 7.61 -9.31
CA ALA A 599 2.81 6.31 -8.64
C ALA A 599 4.19 5.87 -8.12
N LEU A 600 5.25 6.06 -8.91
CA LEU A 600 6.62 5.75 -8.49
C LEU A 600 7.07 6.64 -7.34
N ASP A 601 6.85 7.96 -7.42
CA ASP A 601 7.28 8.91 -6.40
C ASP A 601 6.58 8.63 -5.06
N ARG A 602 5.28 8.31 -5.11
CA ARG A 602 4.50 7.91 -3.92
C ARG A 602 4.99 6.59 -3.34
N PHE A 603 5.32 5.61 -4.18
CA PHE A 603 5.94 4.36 -3.75
C PHE A 603 7.29 4.59 -3.05
N VAL A 604 8.15 5.42 -3.62
CA VAL A 604 9.44 5.80 -3.01
C VAL A 604 9.23 6.53 -1.68
N ALA A 605 8.26 7.44 -1.60
CA ALA A 605 7.91 8.13 -0.36
C ALA A 605 7.42 7.16 0.73
N ALA A 606 6.61 6.15 0.35
CA ALA A 606 6.16 5.11 1.27
C ALA A 606 7.33 4.25 1.80
N LEU A 607 8.29 3.90 0.95
CA LEU A 607 9.52 3.22 1.39
C LEU A 607 10.35 4.08 2.35
N ALA A 608 10.49 5.37 2.07
CA ALA A 608 11.20 6.30 2.96
C ALA A 608 10.51 6.40 4.33
N LEU A 609 9.17 6.47 4.34
CA LEU A 609 8.36 6.39 5.56
C LEU A 609 8.48 5.04 6.27
N ALA A 610 8.84 3.97 5.56
CA ALA A 610 9.12 2.68 6.15
C ALA A 610 10.56 2.56 6.71
N GLY A 611 11.36 3.63 6.61
CA GLY A 611 12.77 3.66 7.01
C GLY A 611 13.71 3.04 5.97
N ILE A 612 13.27 2.89 4.72
CA ILE A 612 14.04 2.32 3.61
C ILE A 612 14.45 3.46 2.68
N VAL A 613 15.74 3.77 2.68
CA VAL A 613 16.32 4.82 1.82
C VAL A 613 16.84 4.15 0.54
N ILE A 614 16.48 4.74 -0.60
CA ILE A 614 16.78 4.30 -1.97
C ILE A 614 17.83 5.20 -2.60
#